data_AF-A0A1F7L000-F1
#
_entry.id   AF-A0A1F7L000-F1
#
_cell.length_a   1.000
_cell.length_b   1.000
_cell.length_c   1.000
_cell.angle_alpha   90.00
_cell.angle_beta   90.00
_cell.angle_gamma   90.00
#
_symmetry.space_group_name_H-M   'P 1'
#
loop_
_entity.id
_entity.type
_entity.pdbx_description
1 polymer ?
#
loop_
_entity_poly.entity_id
_entity_poly.type
_entity_poly.pdbx_seq_one_letter_code
_entity_poly.pdbx_strand_id
1 'polypeptide(L)'
;MKKSYIILGLVFVLLVWVASIFYKETSPVVSDTSNLTQTPEIVDCTRTTRQKNEPQYDRALSLIAQKYSLWEDSGEGEDSWYFFPSRLVNCIRIIEDDTRGSSGVEGYFVFNSPEIKSDYFPITVNSDYSSTDDLTTALLLVHEITHVQQYLESLNGSDELSCIDKETEAFYAQWKFFGIMNSEEWKSIEYRIENDSVLHPQLTILESIRSSLNLDGVRNECLYGSGKNNKNCIDNYRKNEIRKMIEQDEFYQRQCSIQ
;
A
#
# COMPACT_ATOMS: atom_id res chain seq x y z
N MET A 1 -52.55 39.86 -28.21
CA MET A 1 -52.88 39.37 -26.86
C MET A 1 -52.47 37.92 -26.55
N LYS A 2 -52.16 37.04 -27.52
CA LYS A 2 -51.79 35.63 -27.22
C LYS A 2 -50.33 35.38 -26.78
N LYS A 3 -49.38 36.29 -27.06
CA LYS A 3 -47.96 36.11 -26.70
C LYS A 3 -47.63 36.39 -25.22
N SER A 4 -48.51 37.09 -24.49
CA SER A 4 -48.27 37.44 -23.08
C SER A 4 -48.49 36.26 -22.12
N TYR A 5 -49.40 35.35 -22.45
CA TYR A 5 -49.72 34.19 -21.60
C TYR A 5 -48.64 33.10 -21.63
N ILE A 6 -47.86 33.01 -22.72
CA ILE A 6 -46.77 32.03 -22.85
C ILE A 6 -45.59 32.41 -21.96
N ILE A 7 -45.26 33.71 -21.87
CA ILE A 7 -44.17 34.19 -21.02
C ILE A 7 -44.53 34.01 -19.53
N LEU A 8 -45.79 34.28 -19.14
CA LEU A 8 -46.23 34.08 -17.76
C LEU A 8 -46.18 32.60 -17.33
N GLY A 9 -46.54 31.68 -18.24
CA GLY A 9 -46.48 30.24 -17.98
C GLY A 9 -45.06 29.72 -17.76
N LEU A 10 -44.10 30.19 -18.56
CA LEU A 10 -42.68 29.79 -18.42
C LEU A 10 -42.05 30.31 -17.13
N VAL A 11 -42.39 31.53 -16.70
CA VAL A 11 -41.90 32.08 -15.42
C VAL A 11 -42.46 31.29 -14.23
N PHE A 12 -43.72 30.85 -14.30
CA PHE A 12 -44.32 30.07 -13.22
C PHE A 12 -43.70 28.67 -13.09
N VAL A 13 -43.42 28.00 -14.22
CA VAL A 13 -42.72 26.69 -14.22
C VAL A 13 -41.31 26.81 -13.65
N LEU A 14 -40.58 27.89 -13.98
CA LEU A 14 -39.23 28.11 -13.49
C LEU A 14 -39.20 28.44 -11.99
N LEU A 15 -40.19 29.18 -11.47
CA LEU A 15 -40.33 29.44 -10.04
C LEU A 15 -40.71 28.20 -9.24
N VAL A 16 -41.58 27.33 -9.77
CA VAL A 16 -41.92 26.04 -9.14
C VAL A 16 -40.72 25.10 -9.13
N TRP A 17 -39.92 25.08 -10.19
CA TRP A 17 -38.72 24.25 -10.28
C TRP A 17 -37.62 24.73 -9.31
N VAL A 18 -37.38 26.04 -9.21
CA VAL A 18 -36.45 26.60 -8.22
C VAL A 18 -36.93 26.35 -6.79
N ALA A 19 -38.23 26.52 -6.51
CA ALA A 19 -38.79 26.22 -5.19
C ALA A 19 -38.67 24.72 -4.82
N SER A 20 -38.77 23.80 -5.79
CA SER A 20 -38.61 22.37 -5.51
C SER A 20 -37.15 21.96 -5.24
N ILE A 21 -36.18 22.71 -5.76
CA ILE A 21 -34.76 22.52 -5.44
C ILE A 21 -34.48 22.96 -4.00
N PHE A 22 -35.00 24.12 -3.59
CA PHE A 22 -34.81 24.62 -2.21
C PHE A 22 -35.61 23.84 -1.16
N TYR A 23 -36.73 23.19 -1.50
CA TYR A 23 -37.48 22.37 -0.55
C TYR A 23 -36.81 21.03 -0.20
N LYS A 24 -35.76 20.63 -0.93
CA LYS A 24 -35.07 19.35 -0.71
C LYS A 24 -33.92 19.40 0.30
N GLU A 25 -33.61 20.57 0.88
CA GLU A 25 -32.42 20.77 1.72
C GLU A 25 -32.65 21.08 3.21
N THR A 26 -33.85 20.88 3.75
CA THR A 26 -34.04 20.98 5.21
C THR A 26 -34.89 19.84 5.76
N SER A 27 -34.36 18.62 5.64
CA SER A 27 -34.66 17.61 6.66
C SER A 27 -33.80 17.93 7.88
N PRO A 28 -34.38 18.12 9.08
CA PRO A 28 -33.60 18.35 10.28
C PRO A 28 -32.72 17.13 10.52
N VAL A 29 -31.40 17.34 10.52
CA VAL A 29 -30.43 16.40 11.06
C VAL A 29 -30.80 16.23 12.53
N VAL A 30 -31.46 15.12 12.84
CA VAL A 30 -31.55 14.62 14.20
C VAL A 30 -30.12 14.24 14.56
N SER A 31 -29.41 15.16 15.22
CA SER A 31 -28.17 14.86 15.92
C SER A 31 -28.50 13.91 17.06
N ASP A 32 -28.56 12.63 16.74
CA ASP A 32 -28.51 11.57 17.72
C ASP A 32 -27.09 11.56 18.27
N THR A 33 -26.88 12.39 19.29
CA THR A 33 -25.67 12.46 20.10
C THR A 33 -25.59 11.22 20.98
N SER A 34 -25.61 10.02 20.39
CA SER A 34 -25.07 8.86 21.08
C SER A 34 -23.55 8.96 20.97
N ASN A 35 -22.94 9.55 22.00
CA ASN A 35 -21.52 9.41 22.28
C ASN A 35 -21.19 7.91 22.40
N LEU A 36 -20.89 7.29 21.27
CA LEU A 36 -20.01 6.13 21.23
C LEU A 36 -18.64 6.69 20.90
N THR A 37 -17.99 7.26 21.92
CA THR A 37 -16.54 7.26 21.99
C THR A 37 -16.14 5.79 22.12
N GLN A 38 -16.18 5.04 21.02
CA GLN A 38 -15.43 3.81 20.90
C GLN A 38 -13.98 4.27 20.92
N THR A 39 -13.36 4.19 22.09
CA THR A 39 -11.91 4.13 22.18
C THR A 39 -11.48 3.07 21.18
N PRO A 40 -10.61 3.39 20.20
CA PRO A 40 -10.18 2.39 19.22
C PRO A 40 -9.65 1.20 20.01
N GLU A 41 -10.29 0.05 19.82
CA GLU A 41 -9.84 -1.21 20.41
C GLU A 41 -8.41 -1.42 19.92
N ILE A 42 -7.46 -1.50 20.86
CA ILE A 42 -6.04 -1.61 20.53
C ILE A 42 -5.87 -2.83 19.62
N VAL A 43 -5.55 -2.59 18.36
CA VAL A 43 -5.30 -3.66 17.38
C VAL A 43 -3.91 -4.23 17.68
N ASP A 44 -3.85 -5.18 18.60
CA ASP A 44 -2.64 -5.92 18.96
C ASP A 44 -2.64 -7.32 18.34
N CYS A 45 -1.45 -7.82 18.04
CA CYS A 45 -1.18 -9.17 17.56
C CYS A 45 -0.44 -9.96 18.66
N THR A 46 -1.20 -10.80 19.34
CA THR A 46 -0.78 -11.71 20.40
C THR A 46 -0.57 -13.15 19.90
N ARG A 47 -0.90 -13.44 18.63
CA ARG A 47 -0.73 -14.79 18.06
C ARG A 47 0.72 -15.27 18.08
N THR A 48 0.90 -16.46 18.63
CA THR A 48 2.16 -17.23 18.55
C THR A 48 2.18 -18.20 17.38
N THR A 49 1.04 -18.42 16.73
CA THR A 49 0.90 -19.30 15.56
C THR A 49 0.22 -18.57 14.41
N ARG A 50 0.62 -18.88 13.18
CA ARG A 50 0.07 -18.22 12.00
C ARG A 50 -1.44 -18.41 11.85
N GLN A 51 -2.09 -17.44 11.22
CA GLN A 51 -3.40 -17.66 10.62
C GLN A 51 -3.32 -18.80 9.59
N LYS A 52 -4.44 -19.50 9.39
CA LYS A 52 -4.50 -20.53 8.36
C LYS A 52 -4.52 -19.87 6.99
N ASN A 53 -3.49 -20.10 6.18
CA ASN A 53 -3.45 -19.72 4.77
C ASN A 53 -3.28 -20.94 3.88
N GLU A 54 -3.44 -20.75 2.56
CA GLU A 54 -3.06 -21.78 1.60
C GLU A 54 -1.53 -22.00 1.61
N PRO A 55 -1.04 -23.21 1.29
CA PRO A 55 0.35 -23.58 1.50
C PRO A 55 1.39 -22.66 0.85
N GLN A 56 1.10 -22.10 -0.33
CA GLN A 56 1.97 -21.16 -1.03
C GLN A 56 2.17 -19.85 -0.25
N TYR A 57 1.09 -19.31 0.32
CA TYR A 57 1.17 -18.10 1.12
C TYR A 57 1.85 -18.35 2.45
N ASP A 58 1.62 -19.51 3.07
CA ASP A 58 2.34 -19.88 4.29
C ASP A 58 3.85 -20.02 4.03
N ARG A 59 4.29 -20.51 2.87
CA ARG A 59 5.73 -20.52 2.54
C ARG A 59 6.27 -19.11 2.28
N ALA A 60 5.55 -18.26 1.55
CA ALA A 60 5.94 -16.87 1.33
C ALA A 60 6.02 -16.07 2.64
N LEU A 61 5.02 -16.18 3.53
CA LEU A 61 5.03 -15.56 4.85
C LEU A 61 6.13 -16.14 5.75
N SER A 62 6.47 -17.42 5.61
CA SER A 62 7.62 -18.02 6.32
C SER A 62 8.93 -17.37 5.90
N LEU A 63 9.11 -17.15 4.60
CA LEU A 63 10.28 -16.48 4.05
C LEU A 63 10.36 -15.04 4.58
N ILE A 64 9.24 -14.31 4.55
CA ILE A 64 9.18 -12.93 5.07
C ILE A 64 9.56 -12.88 6.55
N ALA A 65 8.93 -13.71 7.38
CA ALA A 65 9.21 -13.77 8.82
C ALA A 65 10.68 -14.10 9.09
N GLN A 66 11.28 -15.01 8.31
CA GLN A 66 12.71 -15.32 8.42
C GLN A 66 13.58 -14.08 8.14
N LYS A 67 13.31 -13.32 7.07
CA LYS A 67 14.12 -12.14 6.73
C LYS A 67 13.91 -11.00 7.73
N TYR A 68 12.67 -10.77 8.16
CA TYR A 68 12.37 -9.75 9.16
C TYR A 68 13.03 -10.06 10.51
N SER A 69 13.08 -11.33 10.93
CA SER A 69 13.81 -11.71 12.14
C SER A 69 15.32 -11.41 12.04
N LEU A 70 15.94 -11.65 10.87
CA LEU A 70 17.34 -11.29 10.66
C LEU A 70 17.55 -9.77 10.66
N TRP A 71 16.57 -9.02 10.15
CA TRP A 71 16.62 -7.56 10.12
C TRP A 71 16.44 -6.98 11.54
N GLU A 72 15.48 -7.49 12.31
CA GLU A 72 15.30 -7.22 13.74
C GLU A 72 16.59 -7.40 14.53
N ASP A 73 17.24 -8.56 14.40
CA ASP A 73 18.47 -8.89 15.11
C ASP A 73 19.64 -7.96 14.76
N SER A 74 19.59 -7.27 13.62
CA SER A 74 20.60 -6.29 13.21
C SER A 74 20.43 -4.91 13.86
N GLY A 75 19.26 -4.62 14.47
CA GLY A 75 18.91 -3.31 15.01
C GLY A 75 18.70 -2.23 13.94
N GLU A 76 18.67 -2.59 12.65
CA GLU A 76 18.38 -1.64 11.59
C GLU A 76 16.86 -1.45 11.40
N GLY A 77 16.37 -0.22 11.45
CA GLY A 77 15.02 0.11 10.98
C GLY A 77 13.89 0.02 12.02
N GLU A 78 14.19 -0.13 13.31
CA GLU A 78 13.16 -0.16 14.38
C GLU A 78 12.19 1.04 14.34
N ASP A 79 12.64 2.21 13.86
CA ASP A 79 11.83 3.44 13.76
C ASP A 79 11.35 3.74 12.31
N SER A 80 11.26 2.74 11.43
CA SER A 80 10.91 2.97 10.02
C SER A 80 9.53 2.44 9.64
N TRP A 81 8.81 3.23 8.83
CA TRP A 81 7.47 2.94 8.27
C TRP A 81 7.33 1.61 7.52
N TYR A 82 8.45 1.02 7.12
CA TYR A 82 8.52 -0.23 6.35
C TYR A 82 9.00 -1.43 7.19
N PHE A 83 9.32 -1.22 8.47
CA PHE A 83 9.71 -2.30 9.35
C PHE A 83 8.48 -2.91 9.99
N PHE A 84 8.24 -4.19 9.71
CA PHE A 84 7.13 -4.94 10.29
C PHE A 84 7.69 -6.05 11.18
N PRO A 85 7.41 -6.04 12.48
CA PRO A 85 7.97 -7.04 13.37
C PRO A 85 7.61 -8.47 12.94
N SER A 86 8.59 -9.37 12.91
CA SER A 86 8.47 -10.74 12.41
C SER A 86 7.35 -11.52 13.09
N ARG A 87 7.10 -11.27 14.38
CA ARG A 87 5.99 -11.87 15.14
C ARG A 87 4.61 -11.50 14.61
N LEU A 88 4.44 -10.29 14.04
CA LEU A 88 3.16 -9.81 13.53
C LEU A 88 2.72 -10.54 12.26
N VAL A 89 3.65 -11.21 11.57
CA VAL A 89 3.34 -12.08 10.41
C VAL A 89 2.34 -13.18 10.79
N ASN A 90 2.29 -13.58 12.07
CA ASN A 90 1.31 -14.55 12.55
C ASN A 90 -0.14 -14.10 12.45
N CYS A 91 -0.38 -12.79 12.34
CA CYS A 91 -1.71 -12.20 12.26
C CYS A 91 -2.17 -11.91 10.83
N ILE A 92 -1.31 -12.11 9.83
CA ILE A 92 -1.65 -11.93 8.42
C ILE A 92 -2.49 -13.08 7.91
N ARG A 93 -3.65 -12.76 7.32
CA ARG A 93 -4.52 -13.71 6.59
C ARG A 93 -4.59 -13.30 5.12
N ILE A 94 -4.26 -14.21 4.21
CA ILE A 94 -4.34 -13.99 2.76
C ILE A 94 -5.68 -14.45 2.20
N ILE A 95 -6.45 -13.52 1.63
CA ILE A 95 -7.74 -13.79 0.99
C ILE A 95 -7.50 -13.79 -0.53
N GLU A 96 -7.77 -14.90 -1.20
CA GLU A 96 -7.73 -14.94 -2.66
C GLU A 96 -9.01 -14.34 -3.24
N ASP A 97 -8.88 -13.43 -4.19
CA ASP A 97 -10.00 -12.86 -4.95
C ASP A 97 -9.58 -12.50 -6.39
N ASP A 98 -10.52 -12.38 -7.32
CA ASP A 98 -10.24 -11.94 -8.70
C ASP A 98 -10.20 -10.40 -8.80
N THR A 99 -9.20 -9.83 -8.14
CA THR A 99 -8.98 -8.38 -8.05
C THR A 99 -8.50 -7.76 -9.37
N ARG A 100 -7.73 -8.50 -10.17
CA ARG A 100 -7.15 -8.02 -11.43
C ARG A 100 -8.25 -7.75 -12.47
N GLY A 101 -9.32 -8.54 -12.48
CA GLY A 101 -10.48 -8.31 -13.33
C GLY A 101 -11.33 -7.09 -12.97
N SER A 102 -11.30 -6.65 -11.71
CA SER A 102 -12.20 -5.60 -11.18
C SER A 102 -11.52 -4.25 -10.93
N SER A 103 -10.29 -4.24 -10.44
CA SER A 103 -9.52 -3.02 -10.11
C SER A 103 -8.13 -2.99 -10.72
N GLY A 104 -7.66 -4.08 -11.31
CA GLY A 104 -6.31 -4.17 -11.90
C GLY A 104 -5.18 -4.34 -10.87
N VAL A 105 -5.50 -4.42 -9.58
CA VAL A 105 -4.51 -4.63 -8.51
C VAL A 105 -4.14 -6.10 -8.35
N GLU A 106 -2.89 -6.34 -7.98
CA GLU A 106 -2.36 -7.69 -7.69
C GLU A 106 -2.59 -8.11 -6.24
N GLY A 107 -2.65 -7.14 -5.34
CA GLY A 107 -3.01 -7.29 -3.94
C GLY A 107 -3.48 -5.96 -3.38
N TYR A 108 -4.11 -5.98 -2.21
CA TYR A 108 -4.42 -4.76 -1.45
C TYR A 108 -4.69 -5.06 0.03
N PHE A 109 -4.42 -4.05 0.85
CA PHE A 109 -4.88 -3.95 2.24
C PHE A 109 -5.83 -2.76 2.41
N VAL A 110 -7.00 -2.98 3.05
CA VAL A 110 -8.01 -1.93 3.24
C VAL A 110 -7.92 -1.34 4.64
N PHE A 111 -7.45 -0.09 4.72
CA PHE A 111 -7.41 0.68 5.95
C PHE A 111 -8.80 0.81 6.58
N ASN A 112 -8.88 0.67 7.91
CA ASN A 112 -10.12 0.78 8.69
C ASN A 112 -11.26 -0.17 8.23
N SER A 113 -10.92 -1.27 7.55
CA SER A 113 -11.91 -2.29 7.23
C SER A 113 -12.53 -2.87 8.51
N PRO A 114 -13.86 -3.06 8.57
CA PRO A 114 -14.51 -3.72 9.71
C PRO A 114 -14.10 -5.19 9.89
N GLU A 115 -13.38 -5.75 8.91
CA GLU A 115 -12.81 -7.09 9.00
C GLU A 115 -11.51 -7.12 9.81
N ILE A 116 -10.80 -5.99 9.92
CA ILE A 116 -9.60 -5.90 10.75
C ILE A 116 -10.00 -6.05 12.21
N LYS A 117 -9.32 -6.97 12.90
CA LYS A 117 -9.54 -7.25 14.32
C LYS A 117 -8.19 -7.45 14.99
N SER A 118 -8.18 -7.42 16.32
CA SER A 118 -7.04 -7.95 17.07
C SER A 118 -6.72 -9.36 16.53
N ASP A 119 -5.43 -9.64 16.36
CA ASP A 119 -4.92 -10.88 15.80
C ASP A 119 -5.26 -11.20 14.33
N TYR A 120 -5.87 -10.28 13.57
CA TYR A 120 -6.34 -10.56 12.21
C TYR A 120 -6.19 -9.35 11.26
N PHE A 121 -5.27 -9.48 10.32
CA PHE A 121 -5.01 -8.51 9.25
C PHE A 121 -5.25 -9.17 7.88
N PRO A 122 -6.42 -8.94 7.25
CA PRO A 122 -6.73 -9.49 5.95
C PRO A 122 -5.99 -8.73 4.85
N ILE A 123 -5.21 -9.45 4.05
CA ILE A 123 -4.63 -8.95 2.79
C ILE A 123 -5.29 -9.72 1.66
N THR A 124 -5.90 -9.00 0.73
CA THR A 124 -6.46 -9.62 -0.47
C THR A 124 -5.38 -9.72 -1.53
N VAL A 125 -5.27 -10.88 -2.19
CA VAL A 125 -4.31 -11.15 -3.25
C VAL A 125 -5.03 -11.75 -4.45
N ASN A 126 -4.60 -11.38 -5.65
CA ASN A 126 -5.17 -11.90 -6.87
C ASN A 126 -5.00 -13.43 -6.97
N SER A 127 -6.04 -14.12 -7.43
CA SER A 127 -6.04 -15.58 -7.58
C SER A 127 -4.91 -16.14 -8.47
N ASP A 128 -4.33 -15.36 -9.38
CA ASP A 128 -3.20 -15.77 -10.21
C ASP A 128 -1.96 -16.13 -9.35
N TYR A 129 -1.84 -15.56 -8.15
CA TYR A 129 -0.76 -15.87 -7.21
C TYR A 129 -0.87 -17.25 -6.57
N SER A 130 -2.01 -17.94 -6.69
CA SER A 130 -2.14 -19.34 -6.24
C SER A 130 -1.11 -20.28 -6.87
N SER A 131 -0.62 -19.93 -8.07
CA SER A 131 0.37 -20.68 -8.84
C SER A 131 1.76 -20.03 -8.90
N THR A 132 1.92 -18.88 -8.26
CA THR A 132 3.17 -18.10 -8.29
C THR A 132 4.15 -18.63 -7.25
N ASP A 133 5.46 -18.50 -7.54
CA ASP A 133 6.50 -18.97 -6.64
C ASP A 133 6.61 -18.15 -5.34
N ASP A 134 7.25 -18.73 -4.34
CA ASP A 134 7.33 -18.16 -3.00
C ASP A 134 8.10 -16.81 -2.96
N LEU A 135 9.10 -16.59 -3.84
CA LEU A 135 9.88 -15.35 -3.87
C LEU A 135 9.06 -14.21 -4.44
N THR A 136 8.43 -14.43 -5.58
CA THR A 136 7.57 -13.43 -6.23
C THR A 136 6.37 -13.08 -5.36
N THR A 137 5.77 -14.11 -4.73
CA THR A 137 4.66 -13.91 -3.79
C THR A 137 5.12 -13.13 -2.57
N ALA A 138 6.31 -13.41 -2.03
CA ALA A 138 6.85 -12.66 -0.91
C ALA A 138 7.11 -11.19 -1.23
N LEU A 139 7.56 -10.87 -2.46
CA LEU A 139 7.73 -9.48 -2.90
C LEU A 139 6.41 -8.70 -2.86
N LEU A 140 5.33 -9.26 -3.39
CA LEU A 140 4.00 -8.65 -3.30
C LEU A 140 3.58 -8.51 -1.82
N LEU A 141 3.69 -9.59 -1.04
CA LEU A 141 3.21 -9.58 0.33
C LEU A 141 3.97 -8.60 1.23
N VAL A 142 5.25 -8.34 0.98
CA VAL A 142 6.02 -7.32 1.72
C VAL A 142 5.45 -5.93 1.47
N HIS A 143 5.08 -5.62 0.23
CA HIS A 143 4.41 -4.36 -0.11
C HIS A 143 3.11 -4.22 0.70
N GLU A 144 2.24 -5.25 0.65
CA GLU A 144 0.96 -5.20 1.36
C GLU A 144 1.10 -5.20 2.90
N ILE A 145 2.07 -5.94 3.44
CA ILE A 145 2.39 -5.93 4.87
C ILE A 145 2.86 -4.54 5.32
N THR A 146 3.52 -3.79 4.45
CA THR A 146 3.91 -2.41 4.76
C THR A 146 2.68 -1.51 4.95
N HIS A 147 1.60 -1.72 4.19
CA HIS A 147 0.34 -1.02 4.45
C HIS A 147 -0.30 -1.45 5.79
N VAL A 148 -0.13 -2.70 6.22
CA VAL A 148 -0.54 -3.13 7.57
C VAL A 148 0.26 -2.36 8.63
N GLN A 149 1.58 -2.24 8.47
CA GLN A 149 2.43 -1.47 9.39
C GLN A 149 1.98 0.00 9.45
N GLN A 150 1.77 0.64 8.31
CA GLN A 150 1.29 2.02 8.23
C GLN A 150 -0.07 2.20 8.92
N TYR A 151 -0.96 1.22 8.81
CA TYR A 151 -2.22 1.23 9.55
C TYR A 151 -1.99 1.16 11.06
N LEU A 152 -1.12 0.26 11.55
CA LEU A 152 -0.80 0.18 12.98
C LEU A 152 -0.20 1.48 13.51
N GLU A 153 0.67 2.13 12.74
CA GLU A 153 1.22 3.44 13.06
C GLU A 153 0.14 4.53 13.07
N SER A 154 -0.82 4.49 12.14
CA SER A 154 -1.95 5.42 12.14
C SER A 154 -2.81 5.35 13.40
N LEU A 155 -2.96 4.15 13.98
CA LEU A 155 -3.67 3.98 15.26
C LEU A 155 -2.94 4.62 16.44
N ASN A 156 -1.61 4.75 16.35
CA ASN A 156 -0.78 5.42 17.35
C ASN A 156 -0.69 6.94 17.13
N GLY A 157 -1.39 7.47 16.13
CA GLY A 157 -1.40 8.90 15.80
C GLY A 157 -0.10 9.40 15.14
N SER A 158 0.73 8.50 14.60
CA SER A 158 1.98 8.87 13.92
C SER A 158 1.84 9.03 12.40
N ASP A 159 0.71 8.63 11.81
CA ASP A 159 0.52 8.62 10.35
C ASP A 159 0.24 10.01 9.76
N GLU A 160 1.29 10.61 9.21
CA GLU A 160 1.24 11.88 8.48
C GLU A 160 1.47 11.70 6.97
N LEU A 161 1.61 10.45 6.50
CA LEU A 161 2.02 10.18 5.13
C LEU A 161 0.86 10.38 4.14
N SER A 162 1.14 11.07 3.03
CA SER A 162 0.23 11.11 1.89
C SER A 162 0.07 9.71 1.26
N CYS A 163 -0.96 9.51 0.44
CA CYS A 163 -1.12 8.24 -0.29
C CYS A 163 0.14 7.87 -1.08
N ILE A 164 0.74 8.83 -1.80
CA ILE A 164 1.98 8.59 -2.56
C ILE A 164 3.16 8.25 -1.65
N ASP A 165 3.27 8.90 -0.49
CA ASP A 165 4.34 8.57 0.46
C ASP A 165 4.16 7.16 1.01
N LYS A 166 2.93 6.74 1.29
CA LYS A 166 2.63 5.37 1.73
C LYS A 166 3.02 4.32 0.69
N GLU A 167 2.65 4.55 -0.58
CA GLU A 167 3.07 3.69 -1.70
C GLU A 167 4.60 3.69 -1.85
N THR A 168 5.24 4.86 -1.70
CA THR A 168 6.70 4.99 -1.78
C THR A 168 7.39 4.14 -0.72
N GLU A 169 6.92 4.20 0.53
CA GLU A 169 7.44 3.38 1.61
C GLU A 169 7.21 1.88 1.36
N ALA A 170 6.04 1.49 0.83
CA ALA A 170 5.73 0.09 0.50
C ALA A 170 6.63 -0.47 -0.61
N PHE A 171 6.84 0.27 -1.70
CA PHE A 171 7.77 -0.11 -2.76
C PHE A 171 9.23 -0.11 -2.29
N TYR A 172 9.59 0.85 -1.42
CA TYR A 172 10.91 0.87 -0.82
C TYR A 172 11.14 -0.33 0.12
N ALA A 173 10.12 -0.75 0.87
CA ALA A 173 10.15 -1.98 1.67
C ALA A 173 10.40 -3.22 0.81
N GLN A 174 9.69 -3.34 -0.30
CA GLN A 174 9.87 -4.42 -1.29
C GLN A 174 11.29 -4.43 -1.85
N TRP A 175 11.84 -3.27 -2.21
CA TRP A 175 13.23 -3.14 -2.67
C TRP A 175 14.25 -3.53 -1.58
N LYS A 176 14.01 -3.12 -0.34
CA LYS A 176 14.86 -3.48 0.80
C LYS A 176 14.81 -4.96 1.11
N PHE A 177 13.64 -5.57 1.03
CA PHE A 177 13.46 -7.01 1.18
C PHE A 177 14.25 -7.80 0.14
N PHE A 178 14.24 -7.37 -1.12
CA PHE A 178 15.11 -7.92 -2.16
C PHE A 178 16.61 -7.82 -1.78
N GLY A 179 17.03 -6.69 -1.22
CA GLY A 179 18.41 -6.47 -0.79
C GLY A 179 18.91 -7.32 0.39
N ILE A 180 18.01 -7.93 1.17
CA ILE A 180 18.35 -8.81 2.31
C ILE A 180 18.15 -10.30 2.01
N MET A 181 17.79 -10.63 0.77
CA MET A 181 17.73 -12.01 0.30
C MET A 181 19.12 -12.65 0.30
N ASN A 182 19.16 -13.98 0.44
CA ASN A 182 20.42 -14.72 0.33
C ASN A 182 20.87 -14.79 -1.13
N SER A 183 22.11 -15.27 -1.35
CA SER A 183 22.71 -15.26 -2.69
C SER A 183 21.94 -16.09 -3.72
N GLU A 184 21.29 -17.18 -3.33
CA GLU A 184 20.56 -18.04 -4.27
C GLU A 184 19.19 -17.46 -4.62
N GLU A 185 18.50 -16.88 -3.63
CA GLU A 185 17.25 -16.13 -3.84
C GLU A 185 17.48 -14.92 -4.76
N TRP A 186 18.52 -14.13 -4.48
CA TRP A 186 18.89 -12.96 -5.27
C TRP A 186 19.26 -13.35 -6.72
N LYS A 187 20.13 -14.35 -6.90
CA LYS A 187 20.49 -14.86 -8.24
C LYS A 187 19.28 -15.39 -9.01
N SER A 188 18.35 -16.04 -8.32
CA SER A 188 17.14 -16.56 -8.95
C SER A 188 16.27 -15.44 -9.51
N ILE A 189 16.10 -14.34 -8.76
CA ILE A 189 15.36 -13.16 -9.22
C ILE A 189 16.09 -12.46 -10.36
N GLU A 190 17.39 -12.18 -10.22
CA GLU A 190 18.17 -11.50 -11.27
C GLU A 190 18.17 -12.31 -12.57
N TYR A 191 18.35 -13.64 -12.48
CA TYR A 191 18.28 -14.50 -13.66
C TYR A 191 16.94 -14.35 -14.39
N ARG A 192 15.83 -14.30 -13.66
CA ARG A 192 14.50 -14.12 -14.25
C ARG A 192 14.33 -12.73 -14.86
N ILE A 193 14.79 -11.68 -14.19
CA ILE A 193 14.79 -10.31 -14.73
C ILE A 193 15.56 -10.24 -16.06
N GLU A 194 16.70 -10.92 -16.16
CA GLU A 194 17.55 -10.89 -17.35
C GLU A 194 17.11 -11.81 -18.49
N ASN A 195 16.41 -12.93 -18.18
CA ASN A 195 16.21 -14.01 -19.14
C ASN A 195 14.73 -14.30 -19.46
N ASP A 196 13.77 -13.91 -18.61
CA ASP A 196 12.36 -14.20 -18.88
C ASP A 196 11.83 -13.26 -19.98
N SER A 197 11.28 -13.85 -21.04
CA SER A 197 10.70 -13.08 -22.15
C SER A 197 9.46 -12.26 -21.77
N VAL A 198 8.80 -12.65 -20.68
CA VAL A 198 7.63 -11.97 -20.12
C VAL A 198 7.85 -11.93 -18.60
N LEU A 199 8.12 -10.74 -18.08
CA LEU A 199 8.37 -10.56 -16.66
C LEU A 199 7.07 -10.59 -15.87
N HIS A 200 7.12 -11.24 -14.71
CA HIS A 200 6.06 -11.11 -13.72
C HIS A 200 6.02 -9.65 -13.23
N PRO A 201 4.85 -9.03 -12.99
CA PRO A 201 4.77 -7.60 -12.65
C PRO A 201 5.62 -7.19 -11.44
N GLN A 202 5.67 -8.01 -10.39
CA GLN A 202 6.57 -7.81 -9.25
C GLN A 202 8.06 -7.73 -9.62
N LEU A 203 8.51 -8.47 -10.64
CA LEU A 203 9.87 -8.39 -11.15
C LEU A 203 10.06 -7.15 -12.04
N THR A 204 9.03 -6.75 -12.80
CA THR A 204 9.03 -5.48 -13.53
C THR A 204 9.15 -4.27 -12.60
N ILE A 205 8.48 -4.29 -11.45
CA ILE A 205 8.62 -3.27 -10.41
C ILE A 205 10.06 -3.22 -9.90
N LEU A 206 10.64 -4.37 -9.54
CA LEU A 206 12.03 -4.43 -9.07
C LEU A 206 13.02 -3.93 -10.13
N GLU A 207 12.83 -4.30 -11.39
CA GLU A 207 13.66 -3.81 -12.50
C GLU A 207 13.52 -2.30 -12.70
N SER A 208 12.29 -1.77 -12.58
CA SER A 208 12.00 -0.33 -12.71
C SER A 208 12.66 0.47 -11.59
N ILE A 209 12.60 -0.01 -10.35
CA ILE A 209 13.36 0.58 -9.24
C ILE A 209 14.86 0.47 -9.52
N ARG A 210 15.38 -0.71 -9.85
CA ARG A 210 16.81 -0.90 -10.11
C ARG A 210 17.34 0.03 -11.20
N SER A 211 16.59 0.22 -12.28
CA SER A 211 16.97 1.04 -13.42
C SER A 211 16.83 2.54 -13.17
N SER A 212 15.90 2.97 -12.30
CA SER A 212 15.78 4.38 -11.89
C SER A 212 16.93 4.81 -10.95
N LEU A 213 17.52 3.87 -10.22
CA LEU A 213 18.65 4.13 -9.35
C LEU A 213 19.95 4.37 -10.12
N ASN A 214 20.17 5.62 -10.52
CA ASN A 214 21.45 6.09 -11.05
C ASN A 214 22.54 6.02 -9.96
N LEU A 215 23.41 5.00 -10.02
CA LEU A 215 24.52 4.80 -9.08
C LEU A 215 25.50 5.99 -9.05
N ASP A 216 25.70 6.67 -10.17
CA ASP A 216 26.53 7.87 -10.22
C ASP A 216 25.82 9.06 -9.54
N GLY A 217 24.50 9.14 -9.64
CA GLY A 217 23.67 10.10 -8.89
C GLY A 217 23.82 9.92 -7.38
N VAL A 218 23.62 8.68 -6.89
CA VAL A 218 23.81 8.33 -5.47
C VAL A 218 25.23 8.66 -5.00
N ARG A 219 26.24 8.32 -5.81
CA ARG A 219 27.65 8.57 -5.46
C ARG A 219 27.96 10.07 -5.41
N ASN A 220 27.50 10.84 -6.39
CA ASN A 220 27.76 12.29 -6.43
C ASN A 220 27.04 13.04 -5.30
N GLU A 221 25.78 12.69 -5.02
CA GLU A 221 24.96 13.37 -4.04
C GLU A 221 25.30 12.95 -2.60
N CYS A 222 25.37 11.64 -2.35
CA CYS A 222 25.52 11.12 -1.00
C CYS A 222 26.98 10.85 -0.61
N LEU A 223 27.84 10.39 -1.52
CA LEU A 223 29.22 10.00 -1.18
C LEU A 223 30.22 11.17 -1.31
N TYR A 224 30.08 12.02 -2.32
CA TYR A 224 31.00 13.15 -2.53
C TYR A 224 30.49 14.48 -1.95
N GLY A 225 29.19 14.75 -1.95
CA GLY A 225 28.60 15.99 -1.41
C GLY A 225 28.63 16.10 0.12
N SER A 226 28.59 14.98 0.84
CA SER A 226 28.49 14.95 2.32
C SER A 226 29.75 14.43 3.04
N GLY A 227 30.73 13.90 2.30
CA GLY A 227 31.99 13.37 2.84
C GLY A 227 31.86 12.08 3.68
N LYS A 228 30.68 11.45 3.76
CA LYS A 228 30.47 10.16 4.43
C LYS A 228 29.45 9.31 3.67
N ASN A 229 29.62 7.99 3.73
CA ASN A 229 28.60 7.03 3.30
C ASN A 229 27.37 7.11 4.22
N ASN A 230 26.55 8.15 4.02
CA ASN A 230 25.37 8.40 4.83
C ASN A 230 24.23 7.53 4.32
N LYS A 231 23.96 6.43 5.04
CA LYS A 231 22.87 5.50 4.76
C LYS A 231 21.52 6.22 4.57
N ASN A 232 21.21 7.19 5.43
CA ASN A 232 19.96 7.95 5.35
C ASN A 232 19.87 8.76 4.04
N CYS A 233 21.00 9.27 3.54
CA CYS A 233 21.03 9.95 2.24
C CYS A 233 20.71 8.97 1.10
N ILE A 234 21.33 7.79 1.11
CA ILE A 234 21.08 6.76 0.08
C ILE A 234 19.63 6.30 0.11
N ASP A 235 19.08 6.10 1.30
CA ASP A 235 17.71 5.64 1.48
C ASP A 235 16.70 6.73 1.05
N ASN A 236 16.94 7.99 1.41
CA ASN A 236 16.11 9.11 0.94
C ASN A 236 16.20 9.31 -0.58
N TYR A 237 17.40 9.17 -1.17
CA TYR A 237 17.56 9.23 -2.63
C TYR A 237 16.73 8.13 -3.31
N ARG A 238 16.82 6.89 -2.82
CA ARG A 238 16.04 5.76 -3.36
C ARG A 238 14.54 6.00 -3.26
N LYS A 239 14.06 6.44 -2.09
CA LYS A 239 12.66 6.81 -1.89
C LYS A 239 12.22 7.92 -2.84
N ASN A 240 13.05 8.93 -3.08
CA ASN A 240 12.73 9.99 -4.04
C ASN A 240 12.60 9.47 -5.48
N GLU A 241 13.47 8.55 -5.92
CA GLU A 241 13.33 7.95 -7.26
C GLU A 241 12.10 7.04 -7.37
N ILE A 242 11.81 6.26 -6.34
CA ILE A 242 10.58 5.45 -6.26
C ILE A 242 9.35 6.37 -6.28
N ARG A 243 9.36 7.46 -5.52
CA ARG A 243 8.26 8.44 -5.50
C ARG A 243 7.99 9.01 -6.89
N LYS A 244 9.04 9.41 -7.62
CA LYS A 244 8.90 9.91 -9.00
C LYS A 244 8.28 8.87 -9.93
N MET A 245 8.67 7.60 -9.79
CA MET A 245 8.11 6.49 -10.56
C MET A 245 6.60 6.37 -10.31
N ILE A 246 6.17 6.41 -9.04
CA ILE A 246 4.76 6.32 -8.64
C ILE A 246 3.98 7.56 -9.11
N GLU A 247 4.53 8.76 -8.94
CA GLU A 247 3.91 10.02 -9.37
C GLU A 247 3.73 10.11 -10.89
N GLN A 248 4.50 9.36 -11.67
CA GLN A 248 4.38 9.31 -13.14
C GLN A 248 3.44 8.21 -13.63
N ASP A 249 3.04 7.28 -12.77
CA ASP A 249 2.18 6.17 -13.12
C ASP A 249 0.69 6.58 -12.99
N GLU A 250 -0.05 6.52 -14.11
CA GLU A 250 -1.46 6.91 -14.13
C GLU A 250 -2.34 6.07 -13.20
N PHE A 251 -1.98 4.81 -12.96
CA PHE A 251 -2.72 3.94 -12.05
C PHE A 251 -2.66 4.51 -10.63
N TYR A 252 -1.44 4.83 -10.15
CA TYR A 252 -1.24 5.38 -8.81
C TYR A 252 -1.74 6.81 -8.67
N GLN A 253 -1.63 7.65 -9.72
CA GLN A 253 -2.27 8.96 -9.72
C GLN A 253 -3.78 8.86 -9.49
N ARG A 254 -4.45 7.92 -10.19
CA ARG A 254 -5.90 7.67 -10.00
C ARG A 254 -6.22 7.09 -8.63
N GLN A 255 -5.47 6.09 -8.17
CA GLN A 255 -5.64 5.46 -6.86
C GLN A 255 -5.51 6.49 -5.73
N CYS A 256 -4.49 7.35 -5.79
CA CYS A 256 -4.24 8.38 -4.80
C CYS A 256 -5.04 9.68 -5.01
N SER A 257 -5.95 9.72 -5.99
CA SER A 257 -6.78 10.90 -6.31
C SER A 257 -5.97 12.18 -6.60
N ILE A 258 -4.84 12.06 -7.28
CA ILE A 258 -4.08 13.21 -7.80
C ILE A 258 -4.79 13.70 -9.07
N GLN A 259 -5.55 14.79 -8.96
CA GLN A 259 -5.97 15.61 -10.11
C GLN A 259 -5.29 16.97 -10.06
#